data_AF-A0A2G1UNM9-F1
#
_entry.id   AF-A0A2G1UNM9-F1
#
_cell.length_a   1.000
_cell.length_b   1.000
_cell.length_c   1.000
_cell.angle_alpha   90.00
_cell.angle_beta   90.00
_cell.angle_gamma   90.00
#
_symmetry.space_group_name_H-M   'P 1'
#
loop_
_entity.id
_entity.type
_entity.pdbx_description
1 polymer ?
#
loop_
_entity_poly.entity_id
_entity_poly.type
_entity_poly.pdbx_seq_one_letter_code
_entity_poly.pdbx_strand_id
1 'polypeptide(L)' 'MGTSNDNQSTAKPKGPGVLKVMQSILAGAFGVQSSRRQEEDFSSHSPWPYIAAGILFTAGFVVTLILVVRWVLSGQ' A
#
# COMPACT_ATOMS: atom_id res chain seq x y z
N MET A 1 18.36 -29.53 -38.95
CA MET A 1 16.88 -29.60 -39.02
C MET A 1 16.37 -29.70 -37.60
N GLY A 2 15.75 -28.64 -37.09
CA GLY A 2 15.17 -28.57 -35.76
C GLY A 2 14.25 -27.37 -35.73
N THR A 3 12.97 -27.59 -36.03
CA THR A 3 11.95 -26.54 -36.05
C THR A 3 11.41 -26.36 -34.65
N SER A 4 11.65 -25.18 -34.08
CA SER A 4 11.06 -24.68 -32.85
C SER A 4 9.53 -24.70 -32.92
N ASN A 5 8.89 -25.32 -31.94
CA ASN A 5 7.44 -25.36 -31.81
C ASN A 5 7.08 -24.92 -30.40
N ASP A 6 6.88 -23.62 -30.20
CA ASP A 6 6.22 -23.07 -29.01
C ASP A 6 5.32 -21.92 -29.45
N ASN A 7 4.12 -22.31 -29.86
CA ASN A 7 3.01 -21.43 -30.14
C ASN A 7 2.45 -20.90 -28.80
N GLN A 8 2.99 -19.80 -28.29
CA GLN A 8 2.40 -19.07 -27.16
C GLN A 8 1.72 -17.79 -27.66
N SER A 9 0.47 -17.98 -28.07
CA SER A 9 -0.52 -16.92 -28.22
C SER A 9 -0.89 -16.38 -26.84
N THR A 10 -0.28 -15.26 -26.43
CA THR A 10 -0.65 -14.56 -25.19
C THR A 10 -1.44 -13.30 -25.54
N ALA A 11 -2.72 -13.34 -25.18
CA ALA A 11 -3.70 -12.30 -25.47
C ALA A 11 -3.31 -10.95 -24.85
N LYS A 12 -3.44 -9.91 -25.68
CA LYS A 12 -3.41 -8.48 -25.38
C LYS A 12 -3.93 -8.16 -23.96
N PRO A 13 -3.17 -7.46 -23.09
CA PRO A 13 -3.63 -7.12 -21.76
C PRO A 13 -4.80 -6.13 -21.85
N LYS A 14 -6.02 -6.59 -21.54
CA LYS A 14 -7.15 -5.70 -21.21
C LYS A 14 -6.69 -4.83 -20.04
N GLY A 15 -6.87 -3.51 -20.15
CA GLY A 15 -6.44 -2.55 -19.13
C GLY A 15 -6.93 -2.95 -17.73
N PRO A 16 -6.27 -2.47 -16.65
CA PRO A 16 -6.65 -2.82 -15.29
C PRO A 16 -8.14 -2.55 -15.12
N GLY A 17 -8.93 -3.60 -14.84
CA GLY A 17 -10.35 -3.41 -14.59
C GLY A 17 -10.54 -2.38 -13.47
N VAL A 18 -11.62 -1.61 -13.51
CA VAL A 18 -11.94 -0.60 -12.49
C VAL A 18 -11.83 -1.18 -11.06
N LEU A 19 -12.18 -2.46 -10.91
CA LEU A 19 -12.01 -3.21 -9.67
C LEU A 19 -10.53 -3.35 -9.23
N LYS A 20 -9.60 -3.58 -10.15
CA LYS A 20 -8.16 -3.66 -9.87
C LYS A 20 -7.58 -2.30 -9.48
N VAL A 21 -8.12 -1.24 -10.08
CA VAL A 21 -7.77 0.15 -9.73
C VAL A 21 -8.25 0.47 -8.30
N MET A 22 -9.49 0.12 -7.95
CA MET A 22 -10.01 0.31 -6.59
C MET A 22 -9.26 -0.54 -5.55
N GLN A 23 -8.88 -1.78 -5.91
CA GLN A 23 -8.05 -2.64 -5.06
C GLN A 23 -6.66 -2.03 -4.81
N SER A 24 -6.05 -1.39 -5.81
CA SER A 24 -4.77 -0.70 -5.64
C SER A 24 -4.88 0.54 -4.76
N ILE A 25 -5.98 1.29 -4.88
CA ILE A 25 -6.21 2.49 -4.07
C ILE A 25 -6.44 2.11 -2.61
N LEU A 26 -7.14 1.01 -2.34
CA LEU A 26 -7.29 0.45 -1.00
C LEU A 26 -5.95 -0.07 -0.45
N ALA A 27 -5.18 -0.82 -1.25
CA ALA A 27 -3.85 -1.27 -0.84
C ALA A 27 -2.92 -0.09 -0.47
N GLY A 28 -2.96 1.00 -1.23
CA GLY A 28 -2.21 2.23 -0.94
C GLY A 28 -2.72 2.98 0.30
N ALA A 29 -4.03 3.04 0.54
CA ALA A 29 -4.62 3.71 1.69
C ALA A 29 -4.36 2.97 3.02
N PHE A 30 -4.20 1.66 2.96
CA PHE A 30 -3.81 0.81 4.09
C PHE A 30 -2.28 0.65 4.23
N GLY A 31 -1.48 1.36 3.43
CA GLY A 31 -0.04 1.51 3.63
C GLY A 31 0.86 0.50 2.93
N VAL A 32 0.41 -0.17 1.85
CA VAL A 32 1.17 -1.30 1.27
C VAL A 32 1.66 -1.05 -0.16
N GLN A 33 2.31 0.09 -0.38
CA GLN A 33 3.17 0.19 -1.56
C GLN A 33 4.63 -0.09 -1.22
N SER A 34 5.09 -1.18 -1.82
CA SER A 34 6.48 -1.50 -2.17
C SER A 34 7.33 -2.16 -1.09
N SER A 35 7.05 -3.45 -0.85
CA SER A 35 8.07 -4.45 -0.50
C SER A 35 9.19 -4.56 -1.57
N ARG A 36 9.13 -3.83 -2.68
CA ARG A 36 10.18 -3.78 -3.71
C ARG A 36 11.45 -3.02 -3.27
N ARG A 37 11.44 -2.42 -2.07
CA ARG A 37 12.62 -1.91 -1.35
C ARG A 37 12.86 -2.60 0.00
N GLN A 38 12.00 -3.55 0.38
CA GLN A 38 12.16 -4.29 1.62
C GLN A 38 13.40 -5.18 1.60
N GLU A 39 13.73 -5.82 0.46
CA GLU A 39 14.92 -6.69 0.40
C GLU A 39 16.25 -5.90 0.50
N GLU A 40 16.24 -4.62 0.17
CA GLU A 40 17.38 -3.70 0.38
C GLU A 40 17.35 -3.09 1.80
N ASP A 41 16.19 -2.67 2.29
CA ASP A 41 16.01 -2.08 3.64
C ASP A 41 16.13 -3.13 4.78
N PHE A 42 15.84 -4.41 4.50
CA PHE A 42 16.11 -5.54 5.40
C PHE A 42 17.56 -6.00 5.34
N SER A 43 18.33 -5.56 4.33
CA SER A 43 19.78 -5.69 4.28
C SER A 43 20.48 -4.54 5.01
N SER A 44 19.85 -3.35 5.11
CA SER A 44 20.40 -2.17 5.81
C SER A 44 19.90 -2.02 7.26
N HIS A 45 20.62 -2.69 8.17
CA HIS A 45 20.92 -2.33 9.57
C HIS A 45 19.85 -1.98 10.64
N SER A 46 18.57 -1.64 10.40
CA SER A 46 17.66 -1.40 11.56
C SER A 46 16.15 -1.31 11.27
N PRO A 47 15.28 -2.01 12.04
CA PRO A 47 13.81 -1.93 11.93
C PRO A 47 13.19 -0.70 12.64
N TRP A 48 13.99 0.08 13.36
CA TRP A 48 13.55 1.26 14.12
C TRP A 48 12.77 2.34 13.34
N PRO A 49 13.12 2.73 12.08
CA PRO A 49 12.40 3.77 11.37
C PRO A 49 10.93 3.41 11.08
N TYR A 50 10.63 2.13 10.85
CA TYR A 50 9.25 1.67 10.62
C TYR A 50 8.41 1.73 11.91
N ILE A 51 9.01 1.42 13.06
CA ILE A 51 8.34 1.49 14.37
C ILE A 51 8.05 2.95 14.72
N ALA A 52 9.03 3.84 14.54
CA ALA A 52 8.86 5.27 14.79
C ALA A 52 7.78 5.87 13.88
N ALA A 53 7.77 5.51 12.59
CA ALA A 53 6.73 5.93 11.65
C ALA A 53 5.34 5.43 12.05
N GLY A 54 5.23 4.17 12.50
CA GLY A 54 3.98 3.60 13.00
C GLY A 54 3.45 4.33 14.22
N ILE A 55 4.30 4.60 15.21
CA ILE A 55 3.91 5.34 16.42
C ILE A 55 3.46 6.77 16.10
N LEU A 56 4.19 7.46 15.23
CA LEU A 56 3.84 8.82 14.80
C LEU A 56 2.48 8.85 14.07
N PHE A 57 2.24 7.88 13.19
CA PHE A 57 0.98 7.72 12.50
C PHE A 57 -0.18 7.45 13.47
N THR A 58 -0.01 6.53 14.42
CA THR A 58 -1.03 6.22 15.42
C THR A 58 -1.34 7.41 16.32
N ALA A 59 -0.33 8.14 16.77
CA ALA A 59 -0.54 9.34 17.59
C ALA A 59 -1.35 10.41 16.83
N GLY A 60 -0.99 10.68 15.57
CA GLY A 60 -1.74 11.62 14.72
C GLY A 60 -3.18 11.17 14.47
N PHE A 61 -3.40 9.87 14.27
CA PHE A 61 -4.75 9.31 14.10
C PHE A 61 -5.61 9.52 15.36
N VAL A 62 -5.08 9.24 16.56
CA VAL A 62 -5.80 9.46 17.82
C VAL A 62 -6.14 10.93 18.03
N VAL A 63 -5.19 11.84 17.79
CA VAL A 63 -5.45 13.30 17.87
C VAL A 63 -6.58 13.70 16.92
N THR A 64 -6.54 13.19 15.69
CA THR A 64 -7.59 13.45 14.69
C THR A 64 -8.96 13.02 15.20
N LEU A 65 -9.08 11.81 15.76
CA LEU A 65 -10.34 11.33 16.34
C LEU A 65 -10.81 12.20 17.50
N ILE A 66 -9.91 12.63 18.39
CA ILE A 66 -10.27 13.50 19.51
C ILE A 66 -10.83 14.83 18.99
N LEU A 67 -10.20 15.44 17.99
CA LEU A 67 -10.67 16.69 17.39
C LEU A 67 -12.06 16.51 16.76
N VAL A 68 -12.27 15.41 16.03
CA VAL A 68 -13.60 15.09 15.45
C VAL A 68 -14.64 14.95 16.56
N VAL A 69 -14.36 14.18 17.61
CA VAL A 69 -15.30 13.98 18.74
C VAL A 69 -15.60 15.31 19.42
N ARG A 70 -14.59 16.12 19.71
CA ARG A 70 -14.78 17.43 20.32
C ARG A 70 -15.62 18.36 19.46
N TRP A 71 -15.41 18.34 18.14
CA TRP A 71 -16.20 19.13 17.21
C TRP A 71 -17.66 18.69 17.21
N VAL A 72 -17.91 17.38 17.16
CA VAL A 72 -19.26 16.81 17.23
C VAL A 72 -19.97 17.18 18.54
N LEU A 73 -19.28 17.09 19.69
CA LEU A 73 -19.84 17.46 21.00
C LEU A 73 -20.07 18.96 21.16
N SER A 74 -19.27 19.81 20.50
CA SER A 74 -19.44 21.27 20.58
C SER A 74 -20.62 21.78 19.73
N GLY A 75 -21.09 20.97 18.78
CA GLY A 75 -22.25 21.26 17.94
C GLY A 75 -23.57 20.72 18.47
N GLN A 76 -23.58 20.14 19.69
CA GLN A 76 -24.75 19.63 20.40
C GLN A 76 -25.01 20.47 21.65
#